data_AF-A0A523Y5F3-F1
#
_entry.id   AF-A0A523Y5F3-F1
#
_cell.length_a   1.000
_cell.length_b   1.000
_cell.length_c   1.000
_cell.angle_alpha   90.00
_cell.angle_beta   90.00
_cell.angle_gamma   90.00
#
_symmetry.space_group_name_H-M   'P 1'
#
loop_
_entity.id
_entity.type
_entity.pdbx_description
1 polymer ?
#
loop_
_entity_poly.entity_id
_entity_poly.type
_entity_poly.pdbx_seq_one_letter_code
_entity_poly.pdbx_strand_id
1 'polypeptide(L)'
;MSFYKQYFTIIGLLALTIVISILLLPPSMVLAQTVTFIDTKSFRSSPDQTPVRTKMDIGNSEHMRGFPKTIGKWQGVDYETSQIEARLNADVVLMRAYQSPSFYQPIFLLIIKSSDPGSFHRPLGTL
;
A
#
# COMPACT_ATOMS: atom_id res chain seq x y z
N MET A 1 13.05 46.22 -32.84
CA MET A 1 12.81 45.82 -31.42
C MET A 1 12.66 44.31 -31.43
N SER A 2 13.58 43.55 -30.82
CA SER A 2 13.69 42.11 -31.05
C SER A 2 12.50 41.35 -30.46
N PHE A 3 11.85 40.53 -31.28
CA PHE A 3 10.72 39.65 -30.96
C PHE A 3 10.85 39.02 -29.55
N TYR A 4 12.05 38.56 -29.21
CA TYR A 4 12.39 38.00 -27.91
C TYR A 4 12.01 38.87 -26.71
N LYS A 5 12.24 40.20 -26.74
CA LYS A 5 11.93 41.08 -25.61
C LYS A 5 10.43 41.24 -25.38
N GLN A 6 9.62 41.13 -26.43
CA GLN A 6 8.17 41.34 -26.35
C GLN A 6 7.43 40.07 -25.89
N TYR A 7 7.93 38.89 -26.26
CA TYR A 7 7.30 37.62 -25.90
C TYR A 7 7.91 36.96 -24.66
N PHE A 8 9.06 37.43 -24.14
CA PHE A 8 9.71 36.84 -22.96
C PHE A 8 8.77 36.80 -21.74
N THR A 9 8.04 37.88 -21.48
CA THR A 9 7.08 37.94 -20.37
C THR A 9 5.95 36.93 -20.55
N ILE A 10 5.44 36.79 -21.77
CA ILE A 10 4.34 35.86 -22.09
C ILE A 10 4.82 34.40 -21.96
N ILE A 11 6.01 34.10 -22.48
CA ILE A 11 6.64 32.78 -22.38
C ILE A 11 6.91 32.43 -20.91
N GLY A 12 7.43 33.37 -20.12
CA GLY A 12 7.66 33.19 -18.69
C GLY A 12 6.37 32.93 -17.92
N LEU A 13 5.30 33.65 -18.23
CA LEU A 13 3.99 33.46 -17.59
C LEU A 13 3.39 32.09 -17.94
N LEU A 14 3.50 31.66 -19.21
CA LEU A 14 3.07 30.34 -19.67
C LEU A 14 3.87 29.23 -18.97
N ALA A 15 5.19 29.33 -18.93
CA ALA A 15 6.05 28.36 -18.25
C ALA A 15 5.73 28.27 -16.76
N LEU A 16 5.53 29.39 -16.09
CA LEU A 16 5.15 29.44 -14.68
C LEU A 16 3.80 28.76 -14.43
N THR A 17 2.81 29.02 -15.30
CA THR A 17 1.48 28.39 -15.22
C THR A 17 1.58 26.87 -15.35
N ILE A 18 2.41 26.37 -16.27
CA ILE A 18 2.65 24.93 -16.45
C ILE A 18 3.29 24.33 -15.20
N VAL A 19 4.33 24.97 -14.65
CA VAL A 19 5.02 24.50 -13.44
C VAL A 19 4.07 24.46 -12.24
N ILE A 20 3.29 25.52 -12.02
CA ILE A 20 2.30 25.58 -10.94
C ILE A 20 1.23 24.50 -11.11
N SER A 21 0.75 24.29 -12.34
CA SER A 21 -0.23 23.24 -12.64
C SER A 21 0.33 21.86 -12.33
N ILE A 22 1.58 21.56 -12.69
CA ILE A 22 2.24 20.29 -12.38
C ILE A 22 2.42 20.10 -10.87
N LEU A 23 2.82 21.15 -10.14
CA LEU A 23 2.97 21.09 -8.68
C LEU A 23 1.64 20.86 -7.94
N LEU A 24 0.54 21.38 -8.49
CA LEU A 24 -0.80 21.26 -7.90
C LEU A 24 -1.51 19.97 -8.30
N LEU A 25 -1.04 19.26 -9.33
CA LEU A 25 -1.62 17.98 -9.73
C LEU A 25 -1.36 16.94 -8.62
N PRO A 26 -2.40 16.20 -8.19
CA PRO A 26 -2.21 15.07 -7.29
C PRO A 26 -1.17 14.10 -7.87
N PRO A 27 -0.25 13.53 -7.06
CA PRO A 27 0.70 12.53 -7.52
C PRO A 27 0.02 11.36 -8.24
N SER A 28 -1.21 11.03 -7.85
CA SER A 28 -2.05 10.00 -8.44
C SER A 28 -2.56 10.29 -9.87
N MET A 29 -2.46 11.53 -10.36
CA MET A 29 -2.82 11.91 -11.74
C MET A 29 -1.62 11.88 -12.70
N VAL A 30 -0.39 12.07 -12.21
CA VAL A 30 0.82 12.16 -13.03
C VAL A 30 1.68 10.90 -12.92
N LEU A 31 1.72 10.26 -11.76
CA LEU A 31 2.34 8.96 -11.57
C LEU A 31 1.28 7.87 -11.72
N ALA A 32 1.52 6.92 -12.62
CA ALA A 32 0.72 5.71 -12.73
C ALA A 32 0.61 5.08 -11.33
N GLN A 33 -0.63 4.74 -10.94
CA GLN A 33 -0.93 4.10 -9.65
C GLN A 33 0.10 3.00 -9.38
N THR A 34 0.78 3.09 -8.24
CA THR A 34 1.80 2.12 -7.80
C THR A 34 1.28 0.70 -8.04
N VAL A 35 1.88 -0.01 -8.99
CA VAL A 35 1.53 -1.39 -9.27
C VAL A 35 2.05 -2.21 -8.10
N THR A 36 1.13 -2.76 -7.31
CA THR A 36 1.52 -3.70 -6.25
C THR A 36 1.74 -5.06 -6.90
N PHE A 37 2.76 -5.79 -6.48
CA PHE A 37 3.03 -7.13 -6.98
C PHE A 37 2.82 -8.13 -5.85
N ILE A 38 2.12 -9.22 -6.15
CA ILE A 38 2.13 -10.41 -5.29
C ILE A 38 3.24 -11.31 -5.81
N ASP A 39 4.17 -11.65 -4.93
CA ASP A 39 5.31 -12.51 -5.23
C ASP A 39 5.50 -13.51 -4.09
N THR A 40 6.12 -14.64 -4.42
CA THR A 40 6.48 -15.70 -3.48
C THR A 40 7.87 -15.52 -2.88
N LYS A 41 8.68 -14.61 -3.45
CA LYS A 41 10.04 -14.31 -2.97
C LYS A 41 10.08 -12.99 -2.21
N SER A 42 10.66 -13.02 -1.01
CA SER A 42 10.73 -11.87 -0.10
C SER A 42 11.84 -10.87 -0.43
N PHE A 43 12.92 -11.31 -1.11
CA PHE A 43 14.12 -10.47 -1.33
C PHE A 43 14.32 -10.02 -2.78
N ARG A 44 13.63 -10.62 -3.76
CA ARG A 44 13.79 -10.28 -5.17
C ARG A 44 12.53 -10.64 -5.95
N SER A 45 12.16 -9.78 -6.90
CA SER A 45 11.15 -10.09 -7.91
C SER A 45 11.44 -11.42 -8.61
N SER A 46 10.47 -12.33 -8.55
CA SER A 46 10.47 -13.59 -9.28
C SER A 46 9.84 -13.41 -10.67
N PRO A 47 10.12 -14.32 -11.61
CA PRO A 47 9.42 -14.37 -12.90
C PRO A 47 7.89 -14.55 -12.75
N ASP A 48 7.45 -15.07 -11.60
CA ASP A 48 6.06 -15.43 -11.32
C ASP A 48 5.30 -14.32 -10.58
N GLN A 49 5.89 -13.12 -10.46
CA GLN A 49 5.21 -11.98 -9.84
C GLN A 49 3.94 -11.62 -10.61
N THR A 50 2.84 -11.46 -9.88
CA THR A 50 1.55 -11.07 -10.47
C THR A 50 1.24 -9.61 -10.13
N PRO A 51 1.09 -8.72 -11.13
CA PRO A 51 0.68 -7.34 -10.87
C PRO A 51 -0.78 -7.31 -10.41
N VAL A 52 -1.02 -6.59 -9.32
CA VAL A 52 -2.36 -6.39 -8.76
C VAL A 52 -2.61 -4.89 -8.55
N ARG A 53 -3.85 -4.49 -8.77
CA ARG A 53 -4.33 -3.16 -8.39
C ARG A 53 -5.00 -3.25 -7.04
N THR A 54 -4.44 -2.57 -6.06
CA THR A 54 -4.98 -2.51 -4.70
C THR A 54 -5.62 -1.15 -4.46
N LYS A 55 -6.71 -1.14 -3.69
CA LYS A 55 -7.34 0.12 -3.24
C LYS A 55 -6.62 0.75 -2.04
N MET A 56 -5.66 0.03 -1.45
CA MET A 56 -4.81 0.51 -0.36
C MET A 56 -3.38 0.06 -0.59
N ASP A 57 -2.45 0.80 0.00
CA ASP A 57 -1.04 0.42 0.03
C ASP A 57 -0.79 -0.65 1.09
N ILE A 58 -0.51 -1.88 0.66
CA ILE A 58 -0.17 -3.03 1.51
C ILE A 58 1.25 -2.88 2.11
N GLY A 59 2.07 -2.05 1.47
CA GLY A 59 3.41 -1.66 1.91
C GLY A 59 3.43 -0.68 3.09
N ASN A 60 2.29 -0.11 3.50
CA ASN A 60 2.22 0.81 4.64
C ASN A 60 1.59 0.13 5.88
N SER A 61 2.29 0.18 7.03
CA SER A 61 1.86 -0.49 8.27
C SER A 61 0.62 0.16 8.89
N GLU A 62 0.48 1.48 8.83
CA GLU A 62 -0.70 2.19 9.33
C GLU A 62 -1.96 1.81 8.55
N HIS A 63 -1.86 1.67 7.22
CA HIS A 63 -2.95 1.21 6.36
C HIS A 63 -3.37 -0.22 6.68
N MET A 64 -2.40 -1.10 7.00
CA MET A 64 -2.72 -2.48 7.42
C MET A 64 -3.42 -2.53 8.77
N ARG A 65 -2.97 -1.72 9.75
CA ARG A 65 -3.67 -1.59 11.05
C ARG A 65 -5.07 -1.01 10.89
N GLY A 66 -5.22 -0.08 9.94
CA GLY A 66 -6.48 0.57 9.57
C GLY A 66 -7.38 -0.24 8.63
N PHE A 67 -7.10 -1.52 8.38
CA PHE A 67 -7.92 -2.33 7.48
C PHE A 67 -9.41 -2.24 7.88
N PRO A 68 -10.37 -2.12 6.95
CA PRO A 68 -11.76 -1.81 7.28
C PRO A 68 -12.44 -2.84 8.17
N LYS A 69 -13.04 -2.42 9.28
CA LYS A 69 -13.87 -3.29 10.13
C LYS A 69 -15.20 -3.66 9.50
N THR A 70 -15.67 -2.89 8.54
CA THR A 70 -16.95 -3.12 7.86
C THR A 70 -16.71 -3.24 6.37
N ILE A 71 -17.21 -4.32 5.76
CA ILE A 71 -17.11 -4.60 4.32
C ILE A 71 -18.48 -4.99 3.81
N GLY A 72 -19.22 -4.03 3.24
CA GLY A 72 -20.61 -4.25 2.85
C GLY A 72 -21.47 -4.63 4.07
N LYS A 73 -22.04 -5.83 4.08
CA LYS A 73 -22.85 -6.36 5.21
C LYS A 73 -22.01 -7.10 6.27
N TRP A 74 -20.70 -7.23 6.05
CA TRP A 74 -19.82 -7.92 6.99
C TRP A 74 -19.33 -6.97 8.06
N GLN A 75 -19.43 -7.40 9.31
CA GLN A 75 -18.92 -6.69 10.48
C GLN A 75 -17.78 -7.46 11.13
N GLY A 76 -16.67 -6.78 11.35
CA GLY A 76 -15.43 -7.33 11.87
C GLY A 76 -15.21 -7.06 13.35
N VAL A 77 -14.71 -8.07 14.07
CA VAL A 77 -14.23 -7.97 15.45
C VAL A 77 -12.77 -8.40 15.51
N ASP A 78 -11.93 -7.56 16.12
CA ASP A 78 -10.50 -7.80 16.27
C ASP A 78 -10.23 -8.74 17.45
N TYR A 79 -9.26 -9.63 17.26
CA TYR A 79 -8.65 -10.39 18.35
C TYR A 79 -7.45 -9.63 18.90
N GLU A 80 -7.13 -9.91 20.18
CA GLU A 80 -5.89 -9.48 20.80
C GLU A 80 -4.71 -10.24 20.14
N THR A 81 -3.71 -9.51 19.67
CA THR A 81 -2.56 -10.07 18.93
C THR A 81 -1.19 -9.63 19.45
N SER A 82 -1.11 -8.84 20.54
CA SER A 82 0.17 -8.27 21.01
C SER A 82 1.22 -9.33 21.35
N GLN A 83 0.80 -10.47 21.91
CA GLN A 83 1.72 -11.56 22.22
C GLN A 83 2.32 -12.18 20.94
N ILE A 84 1.52 -12.29 19.88
CA ILE A 84 1.95 -12.83 18.59
C ILE A 84 2.87 -11.83 17.89
N GLU A 85 2.50 -10.55 17.90
CA GLU A 85 3.30 -9.45 17.35
C GLU A 85 4.70 -9.43 17.99
N ALA A 86 4.77 -9.50 19.32
CA ALA A 86 6.03 -9.54 20.05
C ALA A 86 6.86 -10.80 19.77
N ARG A 87 6.21 -11.98 19.74
CA ARG A 87 6.91 -13.26 19.53
C ARG A 87 7.50 -13.40 18.14
N LEU A 88 6.80 -12.87 17.14
CA LEU A 88 7.23 -12.94 15.74
C LEU A 88 8.12 -11.77 15.34
N ASN A 89 8.33 -10.76 16.18
CA ASN A 89 8.97 -9.51 15.77
C ASN A 89 8.29 -8.88 14.53
N ALA A 90 6.96 -8.95 14.51
CA ALA A 90 6.17 -8.47 13.38
C ALA A 90 5.84 -6.98 13.52
N ASP A 91 5.85 -6.26 12.39
CA ASP A 91 5.48 -4.84 12.35
C ASP A 91 3.97 -4.64 12.50
N VAL A 92 3.16 -5.62 12.05
CA VAL A 92 1.70 -5.64 12.17
C VAL A 92 1.22 -7.08 12.30
N VAL A 93 0.37 -7.34 13.29
CA VAL A 93 -0.47 -8.55 13.35
C VAL A 93 -1.91 -8.14 13.56
N LEU A 94 -2.76 -8.33 12.55
CA LEU A 94 -4.20 -8.11 12.63
C LEU A 94 -4.92 -9.44 12.43
N MET A 95 -5.63 -9.91 13.45
CA MET A 95 -6.53 -11.04 13.36
C MET A 95 -7.95 -10.56 13.59
N ARG A 96 -8.84 -10.83 12.64
CA ARG A 96 -10.22 -10.33 12.65
C ARG A 96 -11.19 -11.39 12.17
N ALA A 97 -12.29 -11.59 12.89
CA ALA A 97 -13.42 -12.36 12.42
C ALA A 97 -14.49 -11.44 11.83
N TYR A 98 -14.91 -11.71 10.59
CA TYR A 98 -16.04 -11.07 9.95
C TYR A 98 -17.28 -11.95 10.04
N GLN A 99 -18.39 -11.35 10.45
CA GLN A 99 -19.71 -11.98 10.49
C GLN A 99 -20.65 -11.25 9.54
N SER A 100 -21.53 -12.00 8.87
CA SER A 100 -22.59 -11.43 8.03
C SER A 100 -23.95 -11.92 8.51
N PRO A 101 -25.00 -11.08 8.50
CA PRO A 101 -26.36 -11.53 8.79
C PRO A 101 -26.84 -12.68 7.89
N SER A 102 -26.29 -12.79 6.68
CA SER A 102 -26.67 -13.79 5.69
C SER A 102 -25.82 -15.06 5.74
N PHE A 103 -24.84 -15.15 6.64
CA PHE A 103 -23.90 -16.27 6.68
C PHE A 103 -23.47 -16.58 8.11
N TYR A 104 -23.83 -17.78 8.59
CA TYR A 104 -23.67 -18.17 10.00
C TYR A 104 -22.20 -18.33 10.43
N GLN A 105 -21.31 -18.78 9.54
CA GLN A 105 -19.91 -19.00 9.88
C GLN A 105 -19.10 -17.70 9.75
N PRO A 106 -18.24 -17.38 10.72
CA PRO A 106 -17.34 -16.24 10.58
C PRO A 106 -16.26 -16.51 9.51
N ILE A 107 -15.87 -15.48 8.78
CA ILE A 107 -14.68 -15.51 7.92
C ILE A 107 -13.53 -14.86 8.70
N PHE A 108 -12.43 -15.60 8.86
CA PHE A 108 -11.24 -15.09 9.54
C PHE A 108 -10.29 -14.46 8.55
N LEU A 109 -9.87 -13.24 8.85
CA LEU A 109 -8.79 -12.52 8.18
C LEU A 109 -7.59 -12.47 9.12
N LEU A 110 -6.43 -12.88 8.62
CA LEU A 110 -5.15 -12.72 9.28
C LEU A 110 -4.23 -11.91 8.36
N ILE A 111 -3.78 -10.77 8.84
CA ILE A 111 -2.74 -9.97 8.20
C ILE A 111 -1.52 -10.00 9.12
N ILE A 112 -0.40 -10.46 8.59
CA ILE A 112 0.89 -10.38 9.27
C ILE A 112 1.84 -9.67 8.32
N LYS A 113 2.55 -8.69 8.84
CA LYS A 113 3.59 -7.96 8.12
C LYS A 113 4.82 -7.86 9.02
N SER A 114 5.98 -8.08 8.45
CA SER A 114 7.25 -7.79 9.09
C SER A 114 8.28 -7.40 8.04
N SER A 115 9.11 -6.43 8.40
CA SER A 115 10.32 -6.05 7.67
C SER A 115 11.51 -6.95 8.04
N ASP A 116 11.39 -7.76 9.10
CA ASP A 116 12.36 -8.79 9.49
C ASP A 116 12.02 -10.12 8.78
N PRO A 117 12.91 -10.63 7.90
CA PRO A 117 12.71 -11.91 7.23
C PRO A 117 12.54 -13.09 8.19
N GLY A 118 13.18 -13.01 9.37
CA GLY A 118 13.15 -14.06 10.40
C GLY A 118 11.77 -14.27 11.03
N SER A 119 10.85 -13.32 10.87
CA SER A 119 9.50 -13.32 11.44
C SER A 119 8.58 -14.39 10.83
N PHE A 120 8.83 -14.78 9.58
CA PHE A 120 8.00 -15.75 8.86
C PHE A 120 8.71 -17.08 8.69
N HIS A 121 9.98 -17.05 8.28
CA HIS A 121 10.82 -18.22 8.09
C HIS A 121 12.27 -17.84 8.39
N ARG A 122 13.05 -18.75 8.99
CA ARG A 122 14.51 -18.54 9.00
C ARG A 122 14.99 -18.51 7.55
N PRO A 123 15.78 -17.51 7.12
CA PRO A 123 16.40 -17.57 5.81
C PRO A 123 17.21 -18.87 5.75
N LEU A 124 16.91 -19.72 4.76
CA LEU A 124 17.80 -20.82 4.42
C LEU A 124 19.13 -20.17 4.05
N GLY A 125 20.12 -20.36 4.92
CA GLY A 125 21.41 -19.69 4.82
C GLY A 125 22.03 -19.84 3.43
N THR A 126 22.69 -18.77 3.02
CA THR A 126 23.78 -18.81 2.04
C THR A 126 24.78 -19.91 2.42
N LEU A 127 25.01 -20.84 1.49
CA LEU A 127 26.32 -21.44 1.27
C LEU A 127 26.98 -20.68 0.11
#